data_AF-A0AAV1Y7K2-F1
#
_entry.id   AF-A0AAV1Y7K2-F1
#
_cell.length_a   1.000
_cell.length_b   1.000
_cell.length_c   1.000
_cell.angle_alpha   90.00
_cell.angle_beta   90.00
_cell.angle_gamma   90.00
#
_symmetry.space_group_name_H-M   'P 1'
#
loop_
_entity.id
_entity.type
_entity.pdbx_description
1 polymer ?
#
loop_
_entity_poly.entity_id
_entity_poly.type
_entity_poly.pdbx_seq_one_letter_code
_entity_poly.pdbx_strand_id
1 'polypeptide(L)' 'MANDVYRYKRSGGGGSMKGAKMIDTAEYLIQNSPCTCVGVQRKGQSGGYVLNTKTQRNFWLLA' A
#
# COMPACT_ATOMS: atom_id res chain seq x y z
N MET A 1 -9.54 11.28 -26.90
CA MET A 1 -10.10 10.57 -25.73
C MET A 1 -9.08 10.66 -24.62
N ALA A 2 -9.27 11.65 -23.75
CA ALA A 2 -8.45 11.88 -22.56
C ALA A 2 -8.55 10.68 -21.60
N ASN A 3 -7.50 10.46 -20.78
CA ASN A 3 -7.49 9.79 -19.46
C ASN A 3 -6.28 8.87 -19.16
N ASP A 4 -5.07 9.14 -19.70
CA ASP A 4 -3.84 8.44 -19.23
C ASP A 4 -2.94 9.33 -18.33
N VAL A 5 -3.29 10.60 -18.12
CA VAL A 5 -2.44 11.58 -17.38
C VAL A 5 -2.47 11.39 -15.85
N TYR A 6 -3.48 10.71 -15.30
CA TYR A 6 -3.52 10.35 -13.86
C TYR A 6 -3.16 8.88 -13.60
N ARG A 7 -2.69 8.14 -14.60
CA ARG A 7 -2.10 6.84 -14.33
C ARG A 7 -0.70 7.08 -13.78
N TYR A 8 -0.61 7.22 -12.46
CA TYR A 8 0.66 7.05 -11.75
C TYR A 8 1.16 5.63 -12.06
N LYS A 9 1.84 5.47 -13.20
CA LYS A 9 2.54 4.26 -13.59
C LYS A 9 3.63 4.08 -12.54
N ARG A 10 3.36 3.23 -11.55
CA ARG A 10 4.43 2.52 -10.85
C ARG A 10 5.09 1.61 -11.89
N SER A 11 6.05 2.17 -12.61
CA SER A 11 7.06 1.40 -13.32
C SER A 11 7.86 0.65 -12.25
N GLY A 12 7.48 -0.58 -11.95
CA GLY A 12 8.13 -1.39 -10.92
C GLY A 12 7.09 -2.20 -10.15
N GLY A 13 7.02 -3.49 -10.45
CA GLY A 13 5.95 -4.38 -10.02
C GLY A 13 5.85 -4.56 -8.51
N GLY A 14 4.75 -5.22 -8.12
CA GLY A 14 4.64 -5.96 -6.86
C GLY A 14 5.63 -7.13 -6.82
N GLY A 15 6.91 -6.82 -6.93
CA GLY A 15 8.02 -7.69 -6.60
C GLY A 15 8.45 -7.31 -5.21
N SER A 16 8.36 -8.29 -4.32
CA SER A 16 8.97 -8.28 -2.99
C SER A 16 10.32 -7.53 -3.05
N MET A 17 10.47 -6.47 -2.27
CA MET A 17 11.78 -5.91 -1.91
C MET A 17 12.51 -6.96 -1.05
N LYS A 18 12.81 -8.11 -1.66
CA LYS A 18 13.62 -9.18 -1.10
C LYS A 18 15.05 -8.67 -1.07
N GLY A 19 15.43 -7.96 -0.02
CA GLY A 19 16.85 -7.74 0.25
C GLY A 19 17.19 -6.52 1.10
N ALA A 20 16.40 -5.45 1.05
CA ALA A 20 16.56 -4.34 1.97
C ALA A 20 15.46 -4.45 3.02
N LYS A 21 15.82 -4.50 4.31
CA LYS A 21 14.91 -4.08 5.39
C LYS A 21 14.66 -2.57 5.24
N MET A 22 14.12 -2.15 4.10
CA MET A 22 13.72 -0.79 3.86
C MET A 22 12.49 -0.61 4.73
N ILE A 23 12.58 0.29 5.70
CA ILE A 23 11.44 0.69 6.51
C ILE A 23 10.35 1.09 5.52
N ASP A 24 9.25 0.33 5.53
CA ASP A 24 8.10 0.59 4.67
C ASP A 24 7.59 2.00 5.02
N THR A 25 7.62 2.91 4.05
CA THR A 25 7.26 4.32 4.28
C THR A 25 5.82 4.43 4.78
N ALA A 26 4.92 3.54 4.32
CA ALA A 26 3.56 3.53 4.82
C ALA A 26 3.51 3.12 6.30
N GLU A 27 4.27 2.11 6.73
CA GLU A 27 4.39 1.74 8.14
C GLU A 27 4.97 2.89 8.99
N TYR A 28 6.00 3.60 8.51
CA TYR A 28 6.54 4.76 9.22
C TYR A 28 5.48 5.84 9.41
N LEU A 29 4.73 6.17 8.35
CA LEU A 29 3.67 7.18 8.41
C LEU A 29 2.53 6.74 9.34
N ILE A 30 2.11 5.47 9.28
CA ILE A 30 1.07 4.91 10.15
C ILE A 30 1.45 5.04 11.64
N GLN A 31 2.71 4.85 11.99
CA GLN A 31 3.16 4.92 13.38
C GLN A 31 3.29 6.35 13.89
N ASN A 32 3.73 7.27 13.03
CA ASN A 32 4.16 8.62 13.41
C ASN A 32 3.16 9.73 13.04
N SER A 33 2.07 9.42 12.34
CA SER A 33 1.04 10.41 12.04
C SER A 33 0.25 10.79 13.30
N PRO A 34 -0.07 12.09 13.51
CA PRO A 34 -0.92 12.54 14.60
C PRO A 34 -2.41 12.22 14.37
N CYS A 35 -2.77 11.72 13.19
CA CYS A 35 -4.13 11.40 12.79
C CYS A 35 -4.27 9.93 12.38
N THR A 36 -5.50 9.51 12.12
CA THR A 36 -5.81 8.18 11.57
C THR A 36 -5.15 8.01 10.20
N CYS A 37 -4.16 7.12 10.13
CA CYS A 37 -3.46 6.78 8.91
C CYS A 37 -3.67 5.30 8.58
N VAL A 38 -3.92 5.03 7.29
CA VAL A 38 -4.20 3.70 6.76
C VAL A 38 -3.29 3.46 5.54
N GLY A 39 -2.47 2.43 5.60
CA GLY A 39 -1.68 1.94 4.47
C GLY A 39 -2.52 0.97 3.63
N VAL A 40 -2.56 1.18 2.32
CA VAL A 40 -3.36 0.38 1.38
C VAL A 40 -2.44 -0.26 0.34
N GLN A 41 -2.43 -1.59 0.30
CA GLN A 41 -1.69 -2.35 -0.71
C GLN A 41 -2.66 -3.18 -1.55
N ARG A 42 -2.59 -3.05 -2.88
CA ARG A 42 -3.36 -3.92 -3.79
C ARG A 42 -2.86 -5.35 -3.66
N LYS A 43 -3.75 -6.33 -3.43
CA LYS A 43 -3.32 -7.73 -3.43
C LYS A 43 -3.52 -8.37 -4.81
N GLY A 44 -2.41 -8.83 -5.37
CA GLY A 44 -2.38 -9.84 -6.43
C GLY A 44 -3.28 -9.61 -7.64
N GLN A 45 -3.55 -10.71 -8.36
CA GLN A 45 -4.46 -10.77 -9.51
C GLN A 45 -5.92 -10.94 -9.10
N SER A 46 -6.17 -11.50 -7.91
CA SER A 46 -7.50 -11.82 -7.38
C SER A 46 -8.31 -10.62 -6.89
N GLY A 47 -7.78 -9.40 -7.05
CA GLY A 47 -8.42 -8.17 -6.60
C GLY A 47 -8.33 -7.96 -5.08
N GLY A 48 -8.90 -6.85 -4.62
CA GLY A 48 -8.93 -6.47 -3.22
C GLY A 48 -7.67 -5.76 -2.69
N TYR A 49 -7.76 -5.37 -1.43
CA TYR A 49 -6.75 -4.55 -0.76
C TYR A 49 -6.38 -5.11 0.60
N VAL A 50 -5.12 -4.95 0.97
CA VAL A 50 -4.62 -5.16 2.33
C VAL A 50 -4.52 -3.81 3.00
N LEU A 51 -5.14 -3.69 4.17
CA LEU A 51 -5.12 -2.49 4.99
C LEU A 51 -4.24 -2.69 6.22
N ASN A 52 -3.41 -1.70 6.49
CA ASN A 52 -2.60 -1.58 7.69
C ASN A 52 -2.93 -0.27 8.41
N THR A 53 -3.02 -0.33 9.73
CA THR A 53 -3.27 0.81 10.61
C THR A 53 -2.39 0.68 11.85
N LYS A 54 -2.40 1.70 12.71
CA LYS A 54 -1.59 1.71 13.93
C LYS A 54 -1.94 0.56 14.88
N THR A 55 -3.22 0.19 14.94
CA THR A 55 -3.74 -0.82 15.88
C THR A 55 -4.02 -2.17 15.23
N GLN A 56 -4.25 -2.22 13.91
CA GLN A 56 -4.59 -3.44 13.18
C GLN A 56 -3.79 -3.54 11.89
N ARG A 57 -3.19 -4.70 11.63
CA ARG A 57 -2.38 -4.96 10.43
C ARG A 57 -2.92 -6.14 9.63
N ASN A 58 -2.61 -6.14 8.34
CA ASN A 58 -2.93 -7.18 7.37
C ASN A 58 -4.44 -7.47 7.25
N PHE A 59 -5.28 -6.46 7.46
CA PHE A 59 -6.72 -6.60 7.29
C PHE A 59 -7.08 -6.74 5.81
N TRP A 60 -7.96 -7.69 5.51
CA TRP A 60 -8.28 -8.10 4.15
C TRP A 60 -9.62 -7.52 3.71
N LEU A 61 -9.59 -6.54 2.80
CA LEU A 61 -10.81 -5.92 2.26
C LEU A 61 -11.11 -6.48 0.86
N LEU A 62 -12.22 -7.22 0.78
CA LEU A 62 -12.88 -7.57 -0.47
C LEU A 62 -13.84 -6.42 -0.80
N ALA A 63 -13.57 -5.69 -1.88
CA ALA A 63 -14.39 -4.58 -2.36
C ALA A 63 -14.75 -4.84 -3.83
#